data_AF-A0A2N1PJC9-F1
#
_entry.id   AF-A0A2N1PJC9-F1
#
_cell.length_a   1.000
_cell.length_b   1.000
_cell.length_c   1.000
_cell.angle_alpha   90.00
_cell.angle_beta   90.00
_cell.angle_gamma   90.00
#
_symmetry.space_group_name_H-M   'P 1'
#
loop_
_entity.id
_entity.type
_entity.pdbx_description
1 polymer ?
#
loop_
_entity_poly.entity_id
_entity_poly.type
_entity_poly.pdbx_seq_one_letter_code
_entity_poly.pdbx_strand_id
1 'polypeptide(L)'
;MEKELIGRILMVVGSIVSFKISWWAPMVAAPLIFKVYILMFCFTDRIYDRNLKMFLDLLTHASYFGYLIMCVVLFSQNMGKWYFGFLSWLIVAQFLGFLWPRRWFYEMVENRL
;
A
#
# COMPACT_ATOMS: atom_id res chain seq x y z
N MET A 1 7.03 -13.70 -11.31
CA MET A 1 7.72 -13.88 -10.00
C MET A 1 8.70 -12.75 -9.73
N GLU A 2 9.77 -12.60 -10.53
CA GLU A 2 10.78 -11.52 -10.35
C GLU A 2 10.17 -10.12 -10.40
N LYS A 3 9.23 -9.88 -11.33
CA LYS A 3 8.53 -8.59 -11.48
C LYS A 3 7.72 -8.19 -10.25
N GLU A 4 7.05 -9.13 -9.58
CA GLU A 4 6.30 -8.86 -8.35
C GLU A 4 7.22 -8.49 -7.19
N LEU A 5 8.33 -9.23 -7.03
CA LEU A 5 9.31 -8.97 -5.99
C LEU A 5 9.99 -7.60 -6.20
N ILE A 6 10.40 -7.31 -7.43
CA ILE A 6 11.00 -6.01 -7.81
C ILE A 6 10.02 -4.86 -7.55
N GLY A 7 8.75 -5.01 -7.91
CA GLY A 7 7.74 -3.97 -7.66
C GLY A 7 7.50 -3.72 -6.17
N ARG A 8 7.50 -4.77 -5.34
CA ARG A 8 7.42 -4.65 -3.87
C ARG A 8 8.66 -4.01 -3.26
N ILE A 9 9.85 -4.31 -3.78
CA ILE A 9 11.10 -3.66 -3.35
C ILE A 9 11.08 -2.17 -3.72
N LEU A 10 10.71 -1.83 -4.96
CA LEU A 10 10.56 -0.44 -5.41
C LEU A 10 9.54 0.32 -4.57
N MET A 11 8.47 -0.35 -4.15
CA MET A 11 7.48 0.19 -3.21
C MET A 11 8.09 0.55 -1.86
N VAL A 12 8.82 -0.38 -1.24
CA VAL A 12 9.46 -0.14 0.06
C VAL A 12 10.49 0.98 -0.05
N VAL A 13 11.36 0.92 -1.07
CA VAL A 13 12.39 1.93 -1.32
C VAL A 13 11.78 3.30 -1.62
N GLY A 14 10.78 3.37 -2.49
CA GLY A 14 10.08 4.62 -2.81
C GLY A 14 9.38 5.24 -1.60
N SER A 15 8.83 4.40 -0.73
CA SER A 15 8.24 4.85 0.54
C SER A 15 9.31 5.41 1.49
N ILE A 16 10.46 4.76 1.62
CA ILE A 16 11.58 5.24 2.45
C ILE A 16 12.15 6.55 1.90
N VAL A 17 12.34 6.67 0.58
CA VAL A 17 12.84 7.91 -0.04
C VAL A 17 11.85 9.06 0.19
N SER A 18 10.54 8.80 0.07
CA SER A 18 9.51 9.83 0.31
C SER A 18 9.57 10.38 1.74
N PHE A 19 9.94 9.56 2.72
CA PHE A 19 10.12 9.96 4.12
C PHE A 19 11.22 11.03 4.29
N LYS A 20 12.26 11.02 3.44
CA LYS A 20 13.35 12.01 3.49
C LYS A 20 12.96 13.38 2.92
N ILE A 21 11.92 13.45 2.08
CA ILE A 21 11.51 14.68 1.40
C ILE A 21 10.57 15.49 2.30
N SER A 22 9.55 14.83 2.85
CA SER A 22 8.61 15.48 3.75
C SER A 22 7.91 14.46 4.65
N TRP A 23 7.54 14.86 5.86
CA TRP A 23 6.88 13.99 6.82
C TRP A 23 5.51 13.47 6.33
N TRP A 24 4.79 14.24 5.51
CA TRP A 24 3.48 13.84 4.96
C TRP A 24 3.60 13.09 3.63
N ALA A 25 4.73 13.23 2.92
CA ALA A 25 4.96 12.58 1.64
C ALA A 25 4.78 11.05 1.66
N PRO A 26 5.26 10.28 2.67
CA PRO A 26 5.02 8.84 2.73
C PRO A 26 3.54 8.49 2.92
N MET A 27 2.73 9.37 3.49
CA MET A 27 1.28 9.16 3.66
C MET A 27 0.54 9.15 2.31
N VAL A 28 1.11 9.80 1.30
CA VAL A 28 0.52 9.94 -0.05
C VAL A 28 1.24 9.04 -1.05
N ALA A 29 2.56 9.01 -1.03
CA ALA A 29 3.40 8.28 -1.98
C ALA A 29 3.19 6.76 -1.86
N ALA A 30 3.21 6.21 -0.65
CA ALA A 30 3.06 4.77 -0.46
C ALA A 30 1.75 4.19 -1.06
N PRO A 31 0.55 4.75 -0.80
CA PRO A 31 -0.69 4.25 -1.41
C PRO A 31 -0.77 4.53 -2.91
N LEU A 32 -0.18 5.62 -3.41
CA LEU A 32 -0.07 5.88 -4.85
C LEU A 32 0.80 4.84 -5.55
N ILE A 33 1.99 4.56 -5.03
CA ILE A 33 2.89 3.55 -5.59
C ILE A 33 2.21 2.16 -5.49
N PHE A 34 1.48 1.89 -4.40
CA PHE A 34 0.67 0.67 -4.28
C PHE A 34 -0.37 0.57 -5.40
N LYS A 35 -1.15 1.64 -5.64
CA LYS A 35 -2.14 1.70 -6.72
C LYS A 35 -1.53 1.47 -8.09
N VAL A 36 -0.42 2.14 -8.39
CA VAL A 36 0.29 1.97 -9.67
C VAL A 36 0.79 0.53 -9.82
N TYR A 37 1.36 -0.06 -8.77
CA TYR A 37 1.81 -1.45 -8.79
C TYR A 37 0.66 -2.43 -9.08
N ILE A 38 -0.49 -2.27 -8.45
CA ILE A 38 -1.66 -3.13 -8.69
C ILE A 38 -2.11 -3.03 -10.15
N LEU A 39 -2.22 -1.80 -10.67
CA LEU A 39 -2.67 -1.56 -12.04
C LEU A 39 -1.71 -2.15 -13.08
N MET A 40 -0.40 -2.10 -12.81
CA MET A 40 0.61 -2.58 -13.75
C MET A 40 0.84 -4.09 -13.69
N PHE A 41 0.74 -4.70 -12.51
CA PHE A 41 1.23 -6.08 -12.30
C PHE A 41 0.17 -7.04 -11.74
N CYS A 42 -0.81 -6.59 -10.97
CA CYS A 42 -1.83 -7.51 -10.39
C CYS A 42 -3.00 -7.81 -11.33
N PHE A 43 -3.19 -7.04 -12.40
CA PHE A 43 -4.31 -7.28 -13.33
C PHE A 43 -4.03 -8.44 -14.32
N THR A 44 -2.78 -8.87 -14.44
CA THR A 44 -2.32 -9.74 -15.53
C THR A 44 -1.59 -11.00 -15.07
N ASP A 45 -0.93 -11.01 -13.91
CA ASP A 45 -0.15 -12.16 -13.45
C ASP A 45 -0.90 -13.00 -12.39
N ARG A 46 -1.35 -14.20 -12.78
CA ARG A 46 -1.89 -15.21 -11.85
C ARG A 46 -0.76 -15.93 -11.12
N ILE A 47 -0.85 -15.97 -9.79
CA ILE A 47 0.01 -16.85 -8.96
C ILE A 47 -0.69 -18.19 -8.82
N TYR A 48 -0.17 -19.21 -9.51
CA TYR A 48 -0.74 -20.57 -9.50
C TYR A 48 -0.37 -21.37 -8.24
N ASP A 49 0.72 -20.99 -7.56
CA ASP A 49 1.14 -21.66 -6.32
C ASP A 49 0.41 -21.07 -5.09
N ARG A 50 -0.36 -21.93 -4.42
CA ARG A 50 -1.19 -21.59 -3.26
C ARG A 50 -0.37 -21.14 -2.04
N ASN A 51 0.77 -21.77 -1.79
CA ASN A 51 1.62 -21.45 -0.63
C ASN A 51 2.32 -20.11 -0.86
N LEU A 52 2.84 -19.90 -2.08
CA LEU A 52 3.47 -18.65 -2.47
C LEU A 52 2.49 -17.48 -2.42
N LYS A 53 1.25 -17.70 -2.88
CA LYS A 53 0.17 -16.72 -2.81
C LYS A 53 -0.12 -16.30 -1.37
N MET A 54 -0.34 -17.26 -0.47
CA MET A 54 -0.59 -16.98 0.95
C MET A 54 0.58 -16.22 1.59
N PHE A 55 1.81 -16.60 1.29
CA PHE A 55 2.99 -15.89 1.80
C PHE A 55 3.05 -14.43 1.33
N LEU A 56 2.82 -14.19 0.04
CA LEU A 56 2.81 -12.84 -0.52
C LEU A 56 1.64 -12.00 0.02
N ASP A 57 0.47 -12.59 0.23
CA ASP A 57 -0.68 -11.93 0.86
C ASP A 57 -0.37 -11.54 2.31
N LEU A 58 0.27 -12.43 3.08
CA LEU A 58 0.70 -12.15 4.45
C LEU A 58 1.72 -11.01 4.48
N LEU A 59 2.72 -11.04 3.59
CA LEU A 59 3.75 -10.01 3.49
C LEU A 59 3.18 -8.65 3.11
N THR A 60 2.15 -8.65 2.24
CA THR A 60 1.39 -7.46 1.87
C THR A 60 0.68 -6.89 3.10
N HIS A 61 -0.07 -7.70 3.85
CA HIS A 61 -0.76 -7.29 5.08
C HIS A 61 0.21 -6.80 6.16
N ALA A 62 1.32 -7.49 6.40
CA ALA A 62 2.30 -7.09 7.39
C ALA A 62 2.90 -5.72 7.06
N SER A 63 3.25 -5.51 5.79
CA SER A 63 3.76 -4.23 5.29
C SER A 63 2.74 -3.10 5.45
N TYR A 64 1.45 -3.41 5.29
CA TYR A 64 0.37 -2.46 5.50
C TYR A 64 0.15 -2.06 6.95
N PHE A 65 0.12 -3.05 7.85
CA PHE A 65 0.00 -2.77 9.27
C PHE A 65 1.17 -1.92 9.75
N GLY A 66 2.39 -2.24 9.33
CA GLY A 66 3.57 -1.41 9.61
C GLY A 66 3.42 0.01 9.05
N TYR A 67 2.90 0.15 7.83
CA TYR A 67 2.63 1.44 7.22
C TYR A 67 1.56 2.26 7.96
N LEU A 68 0.44 1.65 8.37
CA LEU A 68 -0.62 2.30 9.14
C LEU A 68 -0.10 2.80 10.48
N ILE A 69 0.65 1.96 11.20
CA ILE A 69 1.29 2.34 12.47
C ILE A 69 2.20 3.55 12.25
N MET A 70 3.04 3.51 11.20
CA MET A 70 3.91 4.63 10.86
C MET A 70 3.13 5.91 10.53
N CYS A 71 2.03 5.82 9.78
CA CYS A 71 1.15 6.96 9.51
C CYS A 71 0.53 7.55 10.77
N VAL A 72 0.08 6.71 11.72
CA VAL A 72 -0.47 7.16 13.01
C VAL A 72 0.60 7.87 13.83
N VAL A 73 1.81 7.32 13.91
CA VAL A 73 2.94 7.92 14.64
C VAL A 73 3.34 9.26 14.03
N LEU A 74 3.47 9.33 12.70
CA LEU A 74 3.79 10.59 12.02
C LEU A 74 2.71 11.64 12.22
N PHE A 75 1.45 11.23 12.15
CA PHE A 75 0.32 12.13 12.36
C PHE A 75 0.28 12.67 13.78
N SER A 76 0.46 11.82 14.79
CA SER A 76 0.47 12.23 16.20
C SER A 76 1.61 13.20 16.52
N GLN A 77 2.80 12.99 15.94
CA GLN A 77 3.95 13.88 16.09
C GLN A 77 3.78 15.25 15.39
N ASN A 78 2.87 15.36 14.42
CA ASN A 78 2.65 16.57 13.62
C ASN A 78 1.27 17.20 13.84
N MET A 79 0.54 16.78 14.89
CA MET A 79 -0.75 17.38 15.29
C MET A 79 -0.54 18.85 15.66
N GLY A 80 -0.94 19.75 14.77
CA GLY A 80 -0.82 21.21 14.93
C GLY A 80 -0.61 21.98 13.62
N LYS A 81 -0.32 21.27 12.52
CA LYS A 81 -0.11 21.88 11.19
C LYS A 81 -1.44 21.99 10.41
N TRP A 82 -1.53 23.00 9.53
CA TRP A 82 -2.71 23.36 8.71
C TRP A 82 -3.35 22.24 7.87
N TYR A 83 -2.65 21.12 7.65
CA TYR A 83 -3.10 20.03 6.77
C TYR A 83 -4.05 19.02 7.44
N PHE A 84 -4.64 19.37 8.59
CA PHE A 84 -5.45 18.47 9.41
C PHE A 84 -6.61 17.84 8.64
N GLY A 85 -7.39 18.63 7.89
CA GLY A 85 -8.57 18.10 7.18
C GLY A 85 -8.21 17.05 6.12
N PHE A 86 -7.26 17.36 5.24
CA PHE A 86 -6.88 16.46 4.15
C PHE A 86 -6.14 15.22 4.66
N LEU A 87 -5.21 15.38 5.60
CA LEU A 87 -4.44 14.24 6.13
C LEU A 87 -5.26 13.34 7.06
N SER A 88 -6.17 13.90 7.87
CA SER A 88 -7.11 13.09 8.64
C SER A 88 -8.03 12.28 7.74
N TRP A 89 -8.57 12.89 6.66
CA TRP A 89 -9.35 12.15 5.66
C TRP A 89 -8.52 11.05 5.01
N LEU A 90 -7.25 11.30 4.71
CA LEU A 90 -6.35 10.32 4.11
C LEU A 90 -6.11 9.13 5.04
N ILE A 91 -5.87 9.36 6.33
CA ILE A 91 -5.74 8.30 7.34
C ILE A 91 -7.02 7.49 7.44
N VAL A 92 -8.18 8.15 7.52
CA VAL A 92 -9.48 7.46 7.57
C VAL A 92 -9.70 6.63 6.30
N ALA A 93 -9.38 7.16 5.12
CA ALA A 93 -9.46 6.44 3.85
C ALA A 93 -8.49 5.25 3.78
N GLN A 94 -7.33 5.33 4.43
CA GLN A 94 -6.43 4.20 4.62
C GLN A 94 -7.10 3.17 5.55
N PHE A 95 -7.52 3.52 6.77
CA PHE A 95 -8.18 2.57 7.69
C PHE A 95 -9.40 1.87 7.09
N LEU A 96 -10.19 2.56 6.27
CA LEU A 96 -11.34 1.99 5.55
C LEU A 96 -10.94 1.05 4.40
N GLY A 97 -9.64 0.89 4.12
CA GLY A 97 -9.12 0.03 3.06
C GLY A 97 -9.36 0.58 1.65
N PHE A 98 -9.79 1.84 1.49
CA PHE A 98 -10.04 2.42 0.16
C PHE A 98 -8.77 2.57 -0.67
N LEU A 99 -7.64 2.74 0.01
CA LEU A 99 -6.32 2.88 -0.60
C LEU A 99 -5.57 1.54 -0.65
N TRP A 100 -6.22 0.45 -0.24
CA TRP A 100 -5.64 -0.88 -0.20
C TRP A 100 -5.73 -1.61 -1.55
N PRO A 101 -4.72 -2.41 -1.94
CA PRO A 101 -4.81 -3.37 -3.02
C PRO A 101 -6.07 -4.22 -2.99
N ARG A 102 -6.90 -3.98 -3.99
CA ARG A 102 -8.05 -4.82 -4.34
C ARG A 102 -7.66 -6.05 -5.16
N ARG A 103 -6.43 -6.56 -5.04
CA ARG A 103 -5.97 -7.76 -5.77
C ARG A 103 -6.97 -8.91 -5.59
N TRP A 104 -7.42 -9.15 -4.37
CA TRP A 104 -8.40 -10.21 -4.06
C TRP A 104 -9.77 -9.96 -4.69
N PHE A 105 -10.19 -8.70 -4.81
CA PHE A 105 -11.43 -8.35 -5.50
C PHE A 105 -11.30 -8.63 -7.01
N TYR A 106 -10.19 -8.28 -7.64
CA TYR A 106 -9.96 -8.57 -9.06
C TYR A 106 -9.89 -10.08 -9.33
N GLU A 107 -9.15 -10.84 -8.51
CA GLU A 107 -9.12 -12.30 -8.63
C GLU A 107 -10.51 -12.93 -8.37
N MET A 108 -11.32 -12.39 -7.45
CA MET A 108 -12.67 -12.91 -7.18
C MET A 108 -13.66 -12.60 -8.30
N VAL A 109 -13.53 -11.45 -8.97
CA VAL A 109 -14.34 -11.08 -10.14
C VAL A 109 -13.95 -11.93 -11.35
N GLU A 110 -12.66 -12.12 -11.59
CA GLU A 110 -12.16 -12.91 -12.71
C GLU A 110 -12.48 -14.41 -12.57
N ASN A 111 -12.46 -14.97 -11.35
CA ASN A 111 -12.88 -16.36 -11.12
C ASN A 111 -14.40 -16.59 -11.29
N ARG A 112 -15.21 -15.52 -11.40
CA ARG A 112 -16.66 -15.58 -11.64
C ARG A 112 -17.03 -15.41 -13.12
N LEU A 113 -16.10 -14.93 -13.96
CA LEU A 113 -16.25 -14.79 -15.41
C LEU A 113 -15.70 -16.02 -16.13
#